data_AF-A0A4R8GR23-F1
#
_entry.id   AF-A0A4R8GR23-F1
#
_cell.length_a   1.000
_cell.length_b   1.000
_cell.length_c   1.000
_cell.angle_alpha   90.00
_cell.angle_beta   90.00
_cell.angle_gamma   90.00
#
_symmetry.space_group_name_H-M   'P 1'
#
loop_
_entity.id
_entity.type
_entity.pdbx_description
1 polymer ?
#
loop_
_entity_poly.entity_id
_entity_poly.type
_entity_poly.pdbx_seq_one_letter_code
_entity_poly.pdbx_strand_id
1 'polypeptide(L)' 'MMFLIASITAAGVMDFGIAIGASVRKDLAIQYGKMMIKVGDFADEGAKIMIDNDWLEKPPQSLDREKLRNK' A
#
# COMPACT_ATOMS: atom_id res chain seq x y z
N MET A 1 -12.42 12.59 1.97
CA MET A 1 -12.85 11.28 1.44
C MET A 1 -11.69 10.38 1.03
N MET A 2 -10.64 10.87 0.36
CA MET A 2 -9.50 10.05 -0.07
C MET A 2 -8.80 9.25 1.04
N PHE A 3 -8.65 9.82 2.25
CA PHE A 3 -8.09 9.10 3.39
C PHE A 3 -8.86 7.81 3.75
N LEU A 4 -10.20 7.87 3.73
CA LEU A 4 -11.04 6.71 4.00
C LEU A 4 -10.91 5.65 2.90
N ILE A 5 -10.86 6.09 1.64
CA ILE A 5 -10.63 5.19 0.49
C ILE A 5 -9.29 4.48 0.65
N ALA A 6 -8.21 5.21 0.91
CA ALA A 6 -6.88 4.63 1.10
C ALA A 6 -6.86 3.61 2.27
N SER A 7 -7.56 3.92 3.37
CA SER A 7 -7.67 3.03 4.53
C SER A 7 -8.42 1.73 4.21
N ILE A 8 -9.53 1.82 3.47
CA ILE A 8 -10.31 0.64 3.04
C ILE A 8 -9.52 -0.17 2.01
N THR A 9 -8.81 0.48 1.08
CA THR A 9 -7.93 -0.16 0.11
C THR A 9 -6.82 -0.96 0.82
N ALA A 10 -6.18 -0.37 1.82
CA ALA A 10 -5.17 -1.07 2.63
C ALA A 10 -5.77 -2.26 3.39
N ALA A 11 -6.97 -2.12 3.96
CA ALA A 11 -7.69 -3.23 4.59
C ALA A 11 -7.99 -4.37 3.60
N GLY A 12 -8.46 -4.06 2.40
CA GLY A 12 -8.71 -5.06 1.36
C GLY A 12 -7.45 -5.83 0.92
N VAL A 13 -6.30 -5.16 0.86
CA VAL A 13 -5.01 -5.83 0.61
C VAL A 13 -4.66 -6.79 1.75
N MET A 14 -4.84 -6.38 3.02
CA MET A 14 -4.62 -7.25 4.17
C MET A 14 -5.54 -8.48 4.14
N ASP A 15 -6.82 -8.30 3.79
CA ASP A 15 -7.79 -9.40 3.68
C ASP A 15 -7.37 -10.43 2.63
N PHE A 16 -6.85 -9.99 1.47
CA PHE A 16 -6.29 -10.92 0.48
C PHE A 16 -5.06 -11.66 1.01
N GLY A 17 -4.21 -11.01 1.81
CA GLY A 17 -3.07 -11.66 2.46
C GLY A 17 -3.51 -12.75 3.45
N ILE A 18 -4.51 -12.46 4.27
CA ILE A 18 -5.11 -13.43 5.19
C ILE A 18 -5.75 -14.58 4.40
N ALA A 19 -6.49 -14.29 3.33
CA ALA A 19 -7.13 -15.30 2.50
C ALA A 19 -6.11 -16.23 1.84
N ILE A 20 -4.95 -15.72 1.39
CA ILE A 20 -3.84 -16.54 0.89
C ILE A 20 -3.31 -17.47 1.97
N GLY A 21 -3.05 -16.95 3.18
CA GLY A 21 -2.54 -17.75 4.30
C GLY A 21 -3.52 -18.82 4.81
N ALA A 22 -4.82 -18.52 4.76
CA ALA A 22 -5.88 -19.45 5.15
C ALA A 22 -6.21 -20.48 4.04
N SER A 23 -5.89 -20.18 2.78
CA SER A 23 -6.19 -21.04 1.65
C SER A 23 -5.08 -22.07 1.41
N VAL A 24 -5.40 -23.34 1.66
CA VAL A 24 -4.51 -24.48 1.28
C VAL A 24 -4.49 -24.75 -0.24
N ARG A 25 -5.33 -24.05 -1.00
CA ARG A 25 -5.54 -24.22 -2.44
C ARG A 25 -4.68 -23.25 -3.25
N LYS A 26 -3.74 -23.80 -4.04
CA LYS A 26 -2.80 -23.02 -4.87
C LYS A 26 -3.49 -22.11 -5.89
N ASP A 27 -4.56 -22.57 -6.52
CA ASP A 27 -5.33 -21.81 -7.51
C ASP A 27 -5.96 -20.55 -6.90
N LEU A 28 -6.53 -20.67 -5.70
CA LEU A 28 -7.08 -19.54 -4.95
C LEU A 28 -5.99 -18.55 -4.54
N ALA A 29 -4.86 -19.04 -4.01
CA ALA A 29 -3.74 -18.18 -3.66
C ALA A 29 -3.24 -17.33 -4.85
N ILE A 30 -3.17 -17.93 -6.05
CA ILE A 30 -2.82 -17.20 -7.28
C ILE A 30 -3.89 -16.17 -7.65
N GLN A 31 -5.18 -16.49 -7.51
CA GLN A 31 -6.25 -15.54 -7.79
C GLN A 31 -6.23 -14.34 -6.83
N TYR A 32 -6.07 -14.57 -5.53
CA TYR A 32 -5.93 -13.50 -4.55
C TYR A 32 -4.68 -12.65 -4.81
N GLY A 33 -3.55 -13.26 -5.17
CA GLY A 33 -2.35 -12.53 -5.57
C GLY A 33 -2.57 -11.61 -6.77
N LYS A 34 -3.30 -12.09 -7.79
CA LYS A 34 -3.67 -11.26 -8.96
C LYS A 34 -4.57 -10.08 -8.57
N MET A 35 -5.51 -10.28 -7.65
CA MET A 35 -6.38 -9.20 -7.18
C MET A 35 -5.60 -8.18 -6.34
N MET A 36 -4.68 -8.64 -5.51
CA MET A 36 -3.80 -7.78 -4.71
C MET A 36 -2.97 -6.84 -5.59
N ILE A 37 -2.44 -7.32 -6.73
CA ILE A 37 -1.71 -6.47 -7.68
C ILE A 37 -2.63 -5.36 -8.23
N LYS A 38 -3.84 -5.71 -8.70
CA LYS A 38 -4.80 -4.72 -9.24
C LYS A 38 -5.19 -3.65 -8.22
N VAL A 39 -5.39 -4.06 -6.96
CA VAL A 39 -5.69 -3.13 -5.87
C VAL A 39 -4.47 -2.27 -5.53
N GLY A 40 -3.26 -2.81 -5.68
CA GLY A 40 -2.01 -2.05 -5.58
C GLY A 40 -1.92 -0.94 -6.63
N ASP A 41 -2.24 -1.22 -7.89
CA ASP A 41 -2.27 -0.21 -8.96
C ASP A 41 -3.29 0.90 -8.64
N PHE A 42 -4.49 0.52 -8.17
CA PHE A 42 -5.51 1.48 -7.73
C PHE A 42 -5.05 2.34 -6.54
N ALA A 43 -4.32 1.74 -5.58
CA ALA A 43 -3.77 2.45 -4.43
C ALA A 43 -2.70 3.47 -4.85
N ASP A 44 -1.85 3.13 -5.83
CA ASP A 44 -0.83 4.02 -6.39
C ASP A 44 -1.45 5.23 -7.09
N GLU A 45 -2.50 5.04 -7.88
CA GLU A 45 -3.26 6.15 -8.47
C GLU A 45 -3.88 7.06 -7.40
N GLY A 46 -4.48 6.48 -6.36
CA GLY A 46 -5.00 7.24 -5.22
C GLY A 46 -3.91 8.02 -4.49
N ALA A 47 -2.74 7.43 -4.29
CA ALA A 47 -1.59 8.07 -3.65
C ALA A 47 -1.07 9.25 -4.48
N LYS A 48 -0.96 9.11 -5.81
CA LYS A 48 -0.58 10.21 -6.71
C LYS A 48 -1.53 11.40 -6.59
N ILE A 49 -2.85 11.15 -6.61
CA ILE A 49 -3.85 12.21 -6.41
C ILE A 49 -3.65 12.91 -5.06
N MET A 50 -3.41 12.15 -4.00
CA MET A 50 -3.19 12.73 -2.68
C MET A 50 -1.87 13.52 -2.60
N ILE A 51 -0.83 13.12 -3.31
CA ILE A 51 0.44 13.88 -3.40
C ILE A 51 0.22 15.17 -4.19
N ASP A 52 -0.41 15.09 -5.37
CA ASP A 52 -0.64 16.24 -6.25
C ASP A 52 -1.49 17.34 -5.61
N ASN A 53 -2.29 16.99 -4.59
CA ASN A 53 -3.14 17.91 -3.83
C ASN A 53 -2.59 18.22 -2.42
N ASP A 54 -1.37 17.81 -2.10
CA ASP A 54 -0.76 17.98 -0.76
C ASP A 54 -1.59 17.37 0.39
N TRP A 55 -2.37 16.32 0.13
CA TRP A 55 -3.18 15.59 1.12
C TRP A 55 -2.44 14.42 1.76
N LEU A 56 -1.35 13.95 1.16
CA LEU A 56 -0.52 12.88 1.70
C LEU A 56 0.70 13.46 2.41
N GLU A 57 0.69 13.38 3.74
CA GLU A 57 1.83 13.82 4.54
C GLU A 57 3.06 12.95 4.29
N LYS A 58 4.23 13.58 4.27
CA LYS A 58 5.49 12.86 4.24
C LYS A 58 5.75 12.23 5.62
N PRO A 59 5.86 10.90 5.73
CA PRO A 59 6.14 10.27 7.01
C PRO A 59 7.53 10.65 7.51
N PRO A 60 7.75 10.62 8.84
CA PRO A 60 9.05 10.92 9.43
C PRO A 60 10.13 10.01 8.80
N GLN A 61 11.12 10.64 8.19
CA GLN A 61 12.25 9.95 7.57
C GLN A 61 13.33 9.72 8.63
N SER A 62 14.02 8.58 8.54
CA SER A 62 15.26 8.42 9.28
C SER A 62 16.27 9.50 8.89
N LEU A 63 17.06 9.98 9.85
CA LEU A 63 18.13 10.92 9.58
C LEU A 63 19.17 10.31 8.62
N ASP A 64 19.57 11.09 7.62
CA ASP A 64 20.68 10.73 6.74
C ASP A 64 22.02 10.88 7.50
N ARG A 65 22.56 9.74 7.95
CA ARG A 65 23.79 9.69 8.76
C ARG A 65 25.01 10.15 7.99
N GLU A 66 25.05 9.95 6.68
CA GLU A 66 26.16 10.38 5.82
C GLU A 66 26.15 11.90 5.67
N LYS A 67 24.97 12.48 5.43
CA LYS A 67 24.80 13.94 5.39
C LYS A 67 25.12 14.61 6.73
N LEU A 68 24.85 13.95 7.86
CA LEU A 68 25.20 14.45 9.19
C LEU A 68 26.69 14.34 9.50
N ARG A 69 27.37 13.29 9.01
CA ARG A 69 28.82 13.09 9.21
C ARG A 69 29.67 14.06 8.41
N ASN A 70 29.21 14.43 7.22
CA ASN A 70 29.92 15.31 6.29
C ASN A 70 29.54 16.80 6.45
N LYS A 71 28.89 17.16 7.56
CA LYS A 71 28.48 18.53 7.90
C LYS A 71 29.37 19.07 9.00
#